data_AF-A0A814D7W3-F1
#
_entry.id   AF-A0A814D7W3-F1
#
_cell.length_a   1.000
_cell.length_b   1.000
_cell.length_c   1.000
_cell.angle_alpha   90.00
_cell.angle_beta   90.00
_cell.angle_gamma   90.00
#
_symmetry.space_group_name_H-M   'P 1'
#
loop_
_entity.id
_entity.type
_entity.pdbx_description
1 polymer ?
#
loop_
_entity_poly.entity_id
_entity_poly.type
_entity_poly.pdbx_seq_one_letter_code
_entity_poly.pdbx_strand_id
1 'polypeptide(L)'
;MASTTTNQTALCLIPPEDVWKQIQAIRSASDRAYPRWMPHINFIYPFVSESSFDTIKAQLETVVHQQKPFTVRFDQNSFHYFPQQDQKCTYHLRPTHSTNVIELQQVIQNQLSKICKKKHPFEAHLTLGQCKIKDVDNILTNLRSNWLPIEFLVDRVYMISRENHPENLFTIKNEILLLDRKDDSTVSSKPMNKLCILPPNEFSSRLLHLFQRTSLQPLQPLRIILGEYEADSVNNDLRSKLESTSKFSLEFGQDSLGYDEVNSRLFLMPTNIEQIKQLQVLDQTKYDGSLTLGHLNRNDLSEVKERYAKNWPNEMNRFEIERIHLVDPADKFKFIFRLKS
;
A
#
# COMPACT_ATOMS: atom_id res chain seq x y z
N MET A 1 15.16 -15.93 -16.83
CA MET A 1 15.75 -17.16 -16.26
C MET A 1 14.76 -17.72 -15.23
N ALA A 2 14.62 -19.04 -15.11
CA ALA A 2 13.73 -19.62 -14.09
C ALA A 2 14.26 -19.24 -12.69
N SER A 3 13.44 -18.56 -11.88
CA SER A 3 13.82 -18.22 -10.50
C SER A 3 13.86 -19.51 -9.68
N THR A 4 15.02 -19.79 -9.07
CA THR A 4 15.20 -20.91 -8.15
C THR A 4 14.57 -20.60 -6.80
N THR A 5 13.89 -21.58 -6.19
CA THR A 5 13.29 -21.41 -4.86
C THR A 5 14.32 -21.67 -3.75
N THR A 6 14.14 -21.06 -2.58
CA THR A 6 15.03 -21.13 -1.42
C THR A 6 14.23 -21.25 -0.11
N ASN A 7 14.81 -21.92 0.88
CA ASN A 7 14.28 -22.06 2.26
C ASN A 7 14.53 -20.81 3.13
N GLN A 8 15.05 -19.75 2.53
CA GLN A 8 15.33 -18.47 3.18
C GLN A 8 14.19 -17.47 3.02
N THR A 9 13.21 -17.76 2.16
CA THR A 9 12.11 -16.87 1.85
C THR A 9 10.78 -17.60 1.89
N ALA A 10 9.72 -16.86 2.20
CA ALA A 10 8.35 -17.36 2.16
C ALA A 10 7.37 -16.26 1.74
N LEU A 11 6.24 -16.69 1.15
CA LEU A 11 5.05 -15.86 1.00
C LEU A 11 3.99 -16.38 1.97
N CYS A 12 3.52 -15.52 2.86
CA CYS A 12 2.66 -15.94 3.97
C CYS A 12 1.62 -14.88 4.35
N LEU A 13 0.65 -15.29 5.13
CA LEU A 13 -0.25 -14.43 5.90
C LEU A 13 0.27 -14.36 7.33
N ILE A 14 0.34 -13.17 7.90
CA ILE A 14 0.78 -12.92 9.28
C ILE A 14 -0.39 -12.25 10.03
N PRO A 15 -0.91 -12.84 11.13
CA PRO A 15 -1.90 -12.17 11.96
C PRO A 15 -1.34 -10.85 12.53
N PRO A 16 -2.16 -9.84 12.84
CA PRO A 16 -1.69 -8.63 13.51
C PRO A 16 -1.12 -8.95 14.91
N GLU A 17 -0.17 -8.14 15.38
CA GLU A 17 0.58 -8.42 16.63
C GLU A 17 -0.31 -8.42 17.90
N ASP A 18 -1.43 -7.71 17.87
CA ASP A 18 -2.39 -7.63 18.98
C ASP A 18 -2.99 -8.99 19.35
N VAL A 19 -3.12 -9.92 18.39
CA VAL A 19 -3.59 -11.29 18.64
C VAL A 19 -2.45 -12.28 18.95
N TRP A 20 -1.19 -11.85 18.96
CA TRP A 20 -0.06 -12.76 19.10
C TRP A 20 0.13 -13.29 20.52
N LYS A 21 -0.29 -12.55 21.55
CA LYS A 21 0.04 -12.88 22.95
C LYS A 21 -0.27 -14.33 23.31
N GLN A 22 -1.49 -14.80 23.00
CA GLN A 22 -1.91 -16.18 23.30
C GLN A 22 -1.21 -17.21 22.40
N ILE A 23 -1.02 -16.89 21.11
CA ILE A 23 -0.34 -17.77 20.15
C ILE A 23 1.12 -17.99 20.57
N GLN A 24 1.84 -16.91 20.85
CA GLN A 24 3.25 -16.93 21.18
C GLN A 24 3.52 -17.52 22.57
N ALA A 25 2.59 -17.39 23.53
CA ALA A 25 2.69 -18.09 24.81
C ALA A 25 2.80 -19.61 24.60
N ILE A 26 1.99 -20.18 23.70
CA ILE A 26 2.05 -21.61 23.36
C ILE A 26 3.33 -21.93 22.57
N ARG A 27 3.61 -21.15 21.52
CA ARG A 27 4.75 -21.41 20.63
C ARG A 27 6.09 -21.34 21.37
N SER A 28 6.25 -20.39 22.28
CA SER A 28 7.50 -20.24 23.06
C SER A 28 7.86 -21.48 23.88
N ALA A 29 6.86 -22.27 24.30
CA ALA A 29 7.05 -23.47 25.08
C ALA A 29 7.25 -24.74 24.23
N SER A 30 6.87 -24.73 22.96
CA SER A 30 6.65 -25.99 22.22
C SER A 30 6.92 -25.96 20.72
N ASP A 31 7.16 -24.80 20.11
CA ASP A 31 7.49 -24.67 18.69
C ASP A 31 9.00 -24.43 18.51
N ARG A 32 9.69 -25.38 17.89
CA ARG A 32 11.13 -25.23 17.57
C ARG A 32 11.39 -24.12 16.54
N ALA A 33 10.37 -23.67 15.83
CA ALA A 33 10.46 -22.55 14.91
C ALA A 33 10.15 -21.20 15.59
N TYR A 34 9.67 -21.19 16.84
CA TYR A 34 9.33 -19.97 17.57
C TYR A 34 10.42 -18.90 17.53
N PRO A 35 11.71 -19.22 17.78
CA PRO A 35 12.73 -18.18 17.82
C PRO A 35 12.91 -17.47 16.49
N ARG A 36 12.47 -18.05 15.36
CA ARG A 36 12.83 -17.61 14.01
C ARG A 36 11.66 -17.10 13.19
N TRP A 37 10.46 -17.55 13.51
CA TRP A 37 9.25 -17.26 12.76
C TRP A 37 8.24 -16.53 13.63
N MET A 38 7.74 -15.41 13.13
CA MET A 38 6.48 -14.86 13.60
C MET A 38 5.32 -15.86 13.39
N PRO A 39 4.19 -15.72 14.11
CA PRO A 39 2.97 -16.45 13.78
C PRO A 39 2.58 -16.22 12.31
N HIS A 40 2.32 -17.29 11.56
CA HIS A 40 2.05 -17.17 10.12
C HIS A 40 1.26 -18.36 9.57
N ILE A 41 0.66 -18.17 8.40
CA ILE A 41 0.13 -19.22 7.52
C ILE A 41 0.91 -19.15 6.21
N ASN A 42 1.63 -20.21 5.86
CA ASN A 42 2.41 -20.23 4.62
C ASN A 42 1.52 -20.43 3.40
N PHE A 43 1.59 -19.51 2.42
CA PHE A 43 0.99 -19.71 1.10
C PHE A 43 1.95 -20.42 0.17
N ILE A 44 3.21 -19.98 0.12
CA ILE A 44 4.28 -20.61 -0.65
C ILE A 44 5.55 -20.63 0.20
N TYR A 45 6.05 -21.84 0.45
CA TYR A 45 7.34 -22.12 1.04
C TYR A 45 7.81 -23.50 0.53
N PRO A 46 9.05 -23.65 0.04
CA PRO A 46 10.07 -22.61 -0.18
C PRO A 46 9.65 -21.60 -1.27
N PHE A 47 10.16 -20.38 -1.24
CA PHE A 47 9.76 -19.29 -2.15
C PHE A 47 10.93 -18.76 -2.99
N VAL A 48 10.71 -17.80 -3.88
CA VAL A 48 11.78 -17.22 -4.73
C VAL A 48 12.87 -16.53 -3.93
N SER A 49 14.08 -16.38 -4.48
CA SER A 49 15.13 -15.59 -3.84
C SER A 49 14.68 -14.15 -3.56
N GLU A 50 15.26 -13.53 -2.53
CA GLU A 50 14.98 -12.12 -2.19
C GLU A 50 15.27 -11.17 -3.35
N SER A 51 16.30 -11.46 -4.17
CA SER A 51 16.61 -10.71 -5.39
C SER A 51 15.50 -10.72 -6.45
N SER A 52 14.53 -11.65 -6.35
CA SER A 52 13.36 -11.70 -7.23
C SER A 52 12.15 -10.97 -6.64
N PHE A 53 12.23 -10.43 -5.41
CA PHE A 53 11.06 -9.94 -4.70
C PHE A 53 10.33 -8.83 -5.44
N ASP A 54 11.03 -7.82 -5.97
CA ASP A 54 10.38 -6.70 -6.65
C ASP A 54 9.57 -7.16 -7.87
N THR A 55 10.16 -8.08 -8.66
CA THR A 55 9.49 -8.65 -9.83
C THR A 55 8.26 -9.47 -9.43
N ILE A 56 8.39 -10.32 -8.41
CA ILE A 56 7.29 -11.20 -7.97
C ILE A 56 6.20 -10.40 -7.26
N LYS A 57 6.57 -9.38 -6.48
CA LYS A 57 5.64 -8.45 -5.85
C LYS A 57 4.77 -7.77 -6.88
N ALA A 58 5.37 -7.20 -7.93
CA ALA A 58 4.62 -6.56 -9.01
C ALA A 58 3.66 -7.54 -9.72
N GLN A 59 4.06 -8.81 -9.91
CA GLN A 59 3.19 -9.84 -10.48
C GLN A 59 2.04 -10.24 -9.55
N LEU A 60 2.29 -10.33 -8.25
CA LEU A 60 1.28 -10.71 -7.26
C LEU A 60 0.29 -9.56 -7.01
N GLU A 61 0.75 -8.31 -7.02
CA GLU A 61 -0.11 -7.13 -6.88
C GLU A 61 -1.24 -7.11 -7.91
N THR A 62 -1.02 -7.59 -9.14
CA THR A 62 -2.07 -7.60 -10.17
C THR A 62 -3.27 -8.46 -9.78
N VAL A 63 -3.07 -9.53 -9.01
CA VAL A 63 -4.13 -10.47 -8.64
C VAL A 63 -4.58 -10.34 -7.19
N VAL A 64 -3.66 -9.99 -6.28
CA VAL A 64 -3.95 -9.83 -4.83
C VAL A 64 -4.72 -8.54 -4.57
N HIS A 65 -4.43 -7.44 -5.27
CA HIS A 65 -5.21 -6.20 -5.12
C HIS A 65 -6.69 -6.36 -5.51
N GLN A 66 -7.01 -7.35 -6.36
CA GLN A 66 -8.39 -7.64 -6.75
C GLN A 66 -9.16 -8.41 -5.67
N GLN A 67 -8.45 -8.99 -4.70
CA GLN A 67 -9.08 -9.73 -3.62
C GLN A 67 -9.59 -8.76 -2.57
N LYS A 68 -10.79 -9.04 -2.04
CA LYS A 68 -11.38 -8.28 -0.95
C LYS A 68 -10.75 -8.69 0.38
N PRO A 69 -10.40 -7.75 1.28
CA PRO A 69 -10.05 -8.07 2.64
C PRO A 69 -11.13 -8.94 3.31
N PHE A 70 -10.70 -9.94 4.06
CA PHE A 70 -11.61 -10.87 4.72
C PHE A 70 -11.18 -11.15 6.15
N THR A 71 -12.10 -11.66 6.95
CA THR A 71 -11.83 -11.98 8.36
C THR A 71 -11.42 -13.44 8.51
N VAL A 72 -10.40 -13.69 9.33
CA VAL A 72 -10.00 -15.03 9.78
C VAL A 72 -10.30 -15.14 11.27
N ARG A 73 -10.90 -16.26 11.66
CA ARG A 73 -11.22 -16.58 13.05
C ARG A 73 -10.60 -17.91 13.44
N PHE A 74 -10.06 -17.97 14.66
CA PHE A 74 -9.64 -19.19 15.32
C PHE A 74 -10.34 -19.34 16.67
N ASP A 75 -11.08 -20.43 16.85
CA ASP A 75 -11.79 -20.75 18.10
C ASP A 75 -11.40 -22.14 18.61
N GLN A 76 -12.15 -22.67 19.59
CA GLN A 76 -11.87 -23.98 20.20
C GLN A 76 -11.95 -25.14 19.20
N ASN A 77 -12.59 -24.97 18.04
CA ASN A 77 -12.66 -26.00 16.99
C ASN A 77 -11.50 -25.91 16.00
N SER A 78 -10.67 -24.87 16.07
CA SER A 78 -9.55 -24.67 15.15
C SER A 78 -8.35 -25.58 15.39
N PHE A 79 -8.32 -26.35 16.47
CA PHE A 79 -7.16 -27.15 16.85
C PHE A 79 -7.09 -28.49 16.12
N HIS A 80 -6.02 -28.66 15.35
CA HIS A 80 -5.71 -29.87 14.61
C HIS A 80 -4.24 -30.26 14.79
N TYR A 81 -3.87 -31.43 14.27
CA TYR A 81 -2.49 -31.85 14.15
C TYR A 81 -2.28 -32.68 12.90
N PHE A 82 -1.03 -32.82 12.47
CA PHE A 82 -0.61 -33.80 11.46
C PHE A 82 0.62 -34.57 11.93
N PRO A 83 0.74 -35.87 11.59
CA PRO A 83 1.87 -36.68 11.99
C PRO A 83 3.16 -36.24 11.29
N GLN A 84 4.28 -36.39 12.01
CA GLN A 84 5.64 -36.24 11.52
C GLN A 84 6.41 -37.56 11.70
N GLN A 85 7.67 -37.60 11.27
CA GLN A 85 8.57 -38.73 11.51
C GLN A 85 8.82 -38.93 13.03
N ASP A 86 9.29 -40.13 13.39
CA ASP A 86 9.66 -40.50 14.78
C ASP A 86 8.54 -40.37 15.82
N GLN A 87 7.29 -40.71 15.46
CA GLN A 87 6.13 -40.59 16.34
C GLN A 87 5.92 -39.16 16.91
N LYS A 88 6.39 -38.15 16.19
CA LYS A 88 6.14 -36.74 16.50
C LYS A 88 4.94 -36.25 15.69
N CYS A 89 4.36 -35.14 16.11
CA CYS A 89 3.37 -34.42 15.34
C CYS A 89 3.58 -32.92 15.48
N THR A 90 3.08 -32.19 14.51
CA THR A 90 2.88 -30.74 14.60
C THR A 90 1.41 -30.50 14.88
N TYR A 91 1.12 -29.70 15.90
CA TYR A 91 -0.23 -29.21 16.16
C TYR A 91 -0.34 -27.74 15.80
N HIS A 92 -1.50 -27.36 15.30
CA HIS A 92 -1.71 -26.11 14.59
C HIS A 92 -3.17 -25.66 14.68
N LEU A 93 -3.38 -24.38 14.38
CA LEU A 93 -4.71 -23.80 14.17
C LEU A 93 -5.08 -23.87 12.69
N ARG A 94 -6.33 -24.21 12.38
CA ARG A 94 -6.95 -23.98 11.07
C ARG A 94 -8.07 -22.94 11.20
N PRO A 95 -8.21 -22.00 10.25
CA PRO A 95 -9.33 -21.06 10.28
C PRO A 95 -10.65 -21.80 10.37
N THR A 96 -11.57 -21.33 11.23
CA THR A 96 -12.92 -21.93 11.35
C THR A 96 -13.62 -21.99 9.99
N HIS A 97 -13.41 -20.95 9.16
CA HIS A 97 -13.76 -20.91 7.76
C HIS A 97 -12.51 -20.63 6.93
N SER A 98 -12.12 -21.57 6.07
CA SER A 98 -10.89 -21.47 5.28
C SER A 98 -11.10 -21.03 3.83
N THR A 99 -12.35 -20.86 3.36
CA THR A 99 -12.68 -20.60 1.95
C THR A 99 -11.89 -19.43 1.37
N ASN A 100 -11.96 -18.24 1.97
CA ASN A 100 -11.27 -17.05 1.46
C ASN A 100 -9.74 -17.19 1.49
N VAL A 101 -9.19 -17.89 2.49
CA VAL A 101 -7.74 -18.14 2.59
C VAL A 101 -7.29 -19.08 1.48
N ILE A 102 -8.10 -20.10 1.18
CA ILE A 102 -7.85 -21.08 0.11
C ILE A 102 -7.97 -20.39 -1.26
N GLU A 103 -9.01 -19.60 -1.49
CA GLU A 103 -9.20 -18.84 -2.73
C GLU A 103 -8.05 -17.85 -2.98
N LEU A 104 -7.66 -17.07 -1.97
CA LEU A 104 -6.50 -16.17 -2.06
C LEU A 104 -5.23 -16.96 -2.41
N GLN A 105 -5.01 -18.11 -1.79
CA GLN A 105 -3.86 -18.95 -2.10
C GLN A 105 -3.90 -19.51 -3.52
N GLN A 106 -5.08 -19.89 -4.03
CA GLN A 106 -5.25 -20.36 -5.40
C GLN A 106 -4.94 -19.26 -6.42
N VAL A 107 -5.42 -18.05 -6.18
CA VAL A 107 -5.13 -16.87 -7.02
C VAL A 107 -3.61 -16.62 -7.10
N ILE A 108 -2.95 -16.60 -5.95
CA ILE A 108 -1.49 -16.47 -5.84
C ILE A 108 -0.77 -17.62 -6.57
N GLN A 109 -1.22 -18.85 -6.38
CA GLN A 109 -0.61 -20.05 -6.95
C GLN A 109 -0.75 -20.10 -8.48
N ASN A 110 -1.87 -19.63 -9.02
CA ASN A 110 -2.11 -19.57 -10.46
C ASN A 110 -1.17 -18.55 -11.12
N GLN A 111 -1.04 -17.37 -10.50
CA GLN A 111 -0.14 -16.31 -10.98
C GLN A 111 1.32 -16.77 -10.99
N LEU A 112 1.74 -17.57 -10.01
CA LEU A 112 3.10 -18.07 -9.87
C LEU A 112 3.31 -19.52 -10.35
N SER A 113 2.37 -20.08 -11.09
CA SER A 113 2.34 -21.51 -11.49
C SER A 113 3.60 -21.98 -12.24
N LYS A 114 4.27 -21.07 -12.96
CA LYS A 114 5.52 -21.34 -13.69
C LYS A 114 6.77 -21.33 -12.80
N ILE A 115 6.67 -20.78 -11.59
CA ILE A 115 7.79 -20.49 -10.70
C ILE A 115 7.77 -21.41 -9.48
N CYS A 116 6.61 -21.52 -8.83
CA CYS A 116 6.43 -22.32 -7.64
C CYS A 116 5.37 -23.38 -7.93
N LYS A 117 5.78 -24.65 -8.13
CA LYS A 117 4.82 -25.75 -8.29
C LYS A 117 4.55 -26.40 -6.94
N LYS A 118 3.29 -26.41 -6.50
CA LYS A 118 2.88 -27.19 -5.32
C LYS A 118 2.74 -28.67 -5.68
N LYS A 119 3.26 -29.53 -4.80
CA LYS A 119 3.13 -30.99 -4.89
C LYS A 119 1.90 -31.53 -4.15
N HIS A 120 1.34 -30.74 -3.23
CA HIS A 120 0.23 -31.14 -2.36
C HIS A 120 -0.85 -30.05 -2.34
N PRO A 121 -2.12 -30.43 -2.07
CA PRO A 121 -3.19 -29.48 -1.81
C PRO A 121 -2.82 -28.50 -0.70
N PHE A 122 -3.30 -27.27 -0.81
CA PHE A 122 -3.09 -26.27 0.21
C PHE A 122 -4.04 -26.49 1.40
N GLU A 123 -3.48 -26.49 2.59
CA GLU A 123 -4.24 -26.43 3.84
C GLU A 123 -3.77 -25.22 4.65
N ALA A 124 -4.68 -24.28 4.90
CA ALA A 124 -4.41 -23.12 5.73
C ALA A 124 -4.19 -23.55 7.18
N HIS A 125 -2.97 -23.36 7.70
CA HIS A 125 -2.65 -23.66 9.09
C HIS A 125 -1.61 -22.70 9.67
N LEU A 126 -1.75 -22.44 10.97
CA LEU A 126 -0.79 -21.70 11.80
C LEU A 126 -0.22 -22.65 12.86
N THR A 127 1.07 -22.95 12.76
CA THR A 127 1.76 -23.88 13.67
C THR A 127 1.84 -23.34 15.09
N LEU A 128 1.45 -24.16 16.07
CA LEU A 128 1.55 -23.82 17.50
C LEU A 128 2.69 -24.57 18.21
N GLY A 129 3.06 -25.75 17.74
CA GLY A 129 4.18 -26.49 18.32
C GLY A 129 4.30 -27.92 17.82
N GLN A 130 5.25 -28.65 18.39
CA GLN A 130 5.48 -30.05 18.11
C GLN A 130 5.51 -30.87 19.40
N CYS A 131 4.93 -32.07 19.37
CA CYS A 131 4.95 -33.00 20.51
C CYS A 131 4.98 -34.46 20.03
N LYS A 132 5.00 -35.43 20.95
CA LYS A 132 4.81 -36.84 20.58
C LYS A 132 3.34 -37.10 20.31
N ILE A 133 3.03 -37.95 19.33
CA ILE A 133 1.64 -38.25 18.93
C ILE A 133 0.80 -38.70 20.12
N LYS A 134 1.35 -39.53 21.02
CA LYS A 134 0.65 -40.01 22.22
C LYS A 134 0.21 -38.91 23.20
N ASP A 135 0.81 -37.73 23.13
CA ASP A 135 0.57 -36.63 24.06
C ASP A 135 -0.37 -35.56 23.46
N VAL A 136 -0.63 -35.62 22.14
CA VAL A 136 -1.30 -34.53 21.39
C VAL A 136 -2.74 -34.31 21.83
N ASP A 137 -3.52 -35.37 22.08
CA ASP A 137 -4.94 -35.24 22.44
C ASP A 137 -5.12 -34.52 23.79
N ASN A 138 -4.25 -34.81 24.76
CA ASN A 138 -4.24 -34.14 26.06
C ASN A 138 -3.85 -32.66 25.91
N ILE A 139 -2.83 -32.37 25.09
CA ILE A 139 -2.41 -31.00 24.79
C ILE A 139 -3.54 -30.22 24.14
N LEU A 140 -4.17 -30.77 23.08
CA LEU A 140 -5.25 -30.11 22.38
C LEU A 140 -6.47 -29.89 23.29
N THR A 141 -6.81 -30.84 24.15
CA THR A 141 -7.92 -30.70 25.12
C THR A 141 -7.68 -29.54 26.08
N ASN A 142 -6.45 -29.42 26.62
CA ASN A 142 -6.07 -28.32 27.48
C ASN A 142 -6.11 -26.97 26.74
N LEU A 143 -5.54 -26.92 25.53
CA LEU A 143 -5.54 -25.71 24.71
C LEU A 143 -6.97 -25.26 24.39
N ARG A 144 -7.86 -26.17 23.97
CA ARG A 144 -9.28 -25.86 23.70
C ARG A 144 -10.00 -25.26 24.89
N SER A 145 -9.74 -25.78 26.09
CA SER A 145 -10.42 -25.34 27.32
C SER A 145 -10.00 -23.93 27.75
N ASN A 146 -8.80 -23.49 27.38
CA ASN A 146 -8.23 -22.21 27.77
C ASN A 146 -8.18 -21.20 26.61
N TRP A 147 -8.61 -21.59 25.40
CA TRP A 147 -8.51 -20.74 24.23
C TRP A 147 -9.58 -19.66 24.23
N LEU A 148 -9.14 -18.40 24.22
CA LEU A 148 -9.98 -17.28 23.87
C LEU A 148 -10.03 -17.14 22.35
N PRO A 149 -11.22 -17.09 21.71
CA PRO A 149 -11.33 -16.91 20.28
C PRO A 149 -10.59 -15.66 19.81
N ILE A 150 -9.82 -15.80 18.73
CA ILE A 150 -9.14 -14.69 18.08
C ILE A 150 -9.72 -14.49 16.68
N GLU A 151 -9.84 -13.23 16.29
CA GLU A 151 -10.41 -12.84 15.01
C GLU A 151 -9.67 -11.61 14.51
N PHE A 152 -9.30 -11.60 13.23
CA PHE A 152 -8.57 -10.48 12.65
C PHE A 152 -8.85 -10.32 11.17
N LEU A 153 -8.67 -9.08 10.70
CA LEU A 153 -8.76 -8.72 9.30
C LEU A 153 -7.47 -9.15 8.57
N VAL A 154 -7.65 -9.86 7.47
CA VAL A 154 -6.61 -10.12 6.47
C VAL A 154 -6.76 -9.06 5.39
N ASP A 155 -5.89 -8.05 5.43
CA ASP A 155 -5.84 -6.98 4.45
C ASP A 155 -4.58 -7.01 3.59
N ARG A 156 -3.65 -7.94 3.84
CA ARG A 156 -2.41 -8.09 3.08
C ARG A 156 -1.76 -9.47 3.22
N VAL A 157 -0.82 -9.74 2.31
CA VAL A 157 0.12 -10.87 2.36
C VAL A 157 1.55 -10.35 2.45
N TYR A 158 2.45 -11.19 2.96
CA TYR A 158 3.81 -10.80 3.31
C TYR A 158 4.83 -11.68 2.61
N MET A 159 5.84 -11.03 2.02
CA MET A 159 7.06 -11.69 1.57
C MET A 159 8.11 -11.48 2.66
N ILE A 160 8.55 -12.59 3.24
CA ILE A 160 9.52 -12.59 4.33
C ILE A 160 10.83 -13.23 3.87
N SER A 161 11.93 -12.79 4.45
CA SER A 161 13.23 -13.41 4.24
C SER A 161 14.06 -13.46 5.52
N ARG A 162 15.03 -14.38 5.53
CA ARG A 162 16.10 -14.46 6.50
C ARG A 162 17.43 -14.67 5.79
N GLU A 163 18.51 -14.26 6.45
CA GLU A 163 19.86 -14.61 6.02
C GLU A 163 20.12 -16.13 6.12
N ASN A 164 21.18 -16.60 5.43
CA ASN A 164 21.53 -18.02 5.33
C ASN A 164 22.14 -18.62 6.60
N HIS A 165 21.47 -18.44 7.73
CA HIS A 165 21.85 -19.05 8.99
C HIS A 165 20.61 -19.67 9.66
N PRO A 166 20.69 -20.93 10.14
CA PRO A 166 19.54 -21.64 10.69
C PRO A 166 18.82 -20.90 11.81
N GLU A 167 19.52 -20.06 12.58
CA GLU A 167 18.96 -19.33 13.73
C GLU A 167 18.48 -17.91 13.40
N ASN A 168 18.65 -17.44 12.16
CA ASN A 168 18.29 -16.06 11.82
C ASN A 168 16.77 -15.91 11.64
N LEU A 169 16.28 -14.76 12.11
CA LEU A 169 14.87 -14.39 12.11
C LEU A 169 14.39 -14.13 10.68
N PHE A 170 13.19 -14.61 10.37
CA PHE A 170 12.45 -14.08 9.23
C PHE A 170 11.97 -12.67 9.55
N THR A 171 12.21 -11.77 8.60
CA THR A 171 11.77 -10.37 8.66
C THR A 171 10.88 -10.07 7.47
N ILE A 172 9.90 -9.18 7.65
CA ILE A 172 9.05 -8.70 6.56
C ILE A 172 9.90 -7.84 5.65
N LYS A 173 9.90 -8.17 4.36
CA LYS A 173 10.58 -7.38 3.31
C LYS A 173 9.59 -6.64 2.44
N ASN A 174 8.45 -7.26 2.14
CA ASN A 174 7.39 -6.66 1.34
C ASN A 174 6.01 -7.06 1.84
N GLU A 175 5.05 -6.19 1.56
CA GLU A 175 3.63 -6.37 1.85
C GLU A 175 2.83 -6.12 0.57
N ILE A 176 1.76 -6.88 0.36
CA ILE A 176 0.86 -6.74 -0.79
C ILE A 176 -0.57 -6.70 -0.27
N LEU A 177 -1.25 -5.57 -0.48
CA LEU A 177 -2.58 -5.32 0.07
C LEU A 177 -3.67 -6.06 -0.73
N LEU A 178 -4.75 -6.42 -0.05
CA LEU A 178 -6.03 -6.79 -0.63
C LEU A 178 -6.88 -5.51 -0.72
N LEU A 179 -7.34 -5.14 -1.91
CA LEU A 179 -7.94 -3.82 -2.16
C LEU A 179 -9.35 -3.85 -2.79
N ASP A 180 -9.92 -5.05 -3.04
CA ASP A 180 -11.22 -5.21 -3.71
C ASP A 180 -11.34 -4.45 -5.06
N ARG A 181 -10.21 -4.37 -5.80
CA ARG A 181 -10.19 -3.73 -7.12
C ARG A 181 -10.80 -4.68 -8.15
N LYS A 182 -12.04 -4.45 -8.57
CA LYS A 182 -12.60 -5.16 -9.74
C LYS A 182 -11.85 -4.70 -10.99
N ASP A 183 -11.39 -5.66 -11.80
CA ASP A 183 -10.81 -5.39 -13.11
C ASP A 183 -11.88 -4.72 -13.99
N ASP A 184 -11.78 -3.41 -14.19
CA ASP A 184 -12.25 -2.79 -15.43
C ASP A 184 -11.15 -3.01 -16.46
N SER A 185 -11.32 -4.09 -17.22
CA SER A 185 -10.45 -4.44 -18.33
C SER A 185 -10.46 -3.33 -19.38
N THR A 186 -9.49 -2.41 -19.34
CA THR A 186 -8.89 -1.77 -20.53
C THR A 186 -7.60 -1.00 -20.18
N VAL A 187 -6.49 -1.45 -20.77
CA VAL A 187 -5.20 -0.76 -21.00
C VAL A 187 -4.27 -0.49 -19.78
N SER A 188 -3.29 -1.38 -19.64
CA SER A 188 -1.90 -1.17 -19.19
C SER A 188 -1.47 0.25 -18.74
N SER A 189 -1.29 0.44 -17.43
CA SER A 189 -0.15 1.16 -16.83
C SER A 189 -0.05 0.81 -15.34
N LYS A 190 1.17 0.61 -14.81
CA LYS A 190 1.37 0.46 -13.36
C LYS A 190 0.79 1.70 -12.65
N PRO A 191 0.15 1.57 -11.48
CA PRO A 191 -0.33 2.73 -10.73
C PRO A 191 0.85 3.64 -10.36
N MET A 192 0.90 4.83 -10.94
CA MET A 192 1.98 5.78 -10.71
C MET A 192 1.68 6.70 -9.52
N ASN A 193 2.67 6.92 -8.68
CA ASN A 193 2.64 7.96 -7.66
C ASN A 193 2.64 9.32 -8.33
N LYS A 194 2.03 10.32 -7.69
CA LYS A 194 2.03 11.70 -8.19
C LYS A 194 3.06 12.52 -7.42
N LEU A 195 3.97 13.16 -8.13
CA LEU A 195 4.81 14.22 -7.58
C LEU A 195 4.02 15.52 -7.65
N CYS A 196 3.85 16.20 -6.53
CA CYS A 196 2.96 17.36 -6.46
C CYS A 196 3.45 18.44 -5.47
N ILE A 197 3.02 19.66 -5.74
CA ILE A 197 3.14 20.82 -4.84
C ILE A 197 1.79 21.01 -4.16
N LEU A 198 1.83 21.21 -2.84
CA LEU A 198 0.64 21.54 -2.05
C LEU A 198 0.70 23.01 -1.62
N PRO A 199 -0.34 23.81 -1.88
CA PRO A 199 -0.46 25.14 -1.32
C PRO A 199 -0.68 25.06 0.21
N PRO A 200 -0.29 26.11 0.96
CA PRO A 200 -0.63 26.23 2.38
C PRO A 200 -2.14 26.14 2.62
N ASN A 201 -2.52 25.63 3.80
CA ASN A 201 -3.93 25.50 4.19
C ASN A 201 -4.65 26.86 4.18
N GLU A 202 -3.98 27.93 4.61
CA GLU A 202 -4.54 29.28 4.60
C GLU A 202 -4.83 29.77 3.18
N PHE A 203 -3.89 29.58 2.25
CA PHE A 203 -4.08 29.89 0.82
C PHE A 203 -5.28 29.12 0.25
N SER A 204 -5.32 27.81 0.50
CA SER A 204 -6.40 26.93 0.01
C SER A 204 -7.77 27.33 0.57
N SER A 205 -7.83 27.60 1.88
CA SER A 205 -9.08 27.96 2.56
C SER A 205 -9.62 29.29 2.07
N ARG A 206 -8.75 30.31 1.94
CA ARG A 206 -9.11 31.63 1.42
C ARG A 206 -9.62 31.54 -0.02
N LEU A 207 -8.96 30.73 -0.85
CA LEU A 207 -9.36 30.52 -2.25
C LEU A 207 -10.72 29.82 -2.36
N LEU A 208 -10.89 28.69 -1.68
CA LEU A 208 -12.17 27.95 -1.71
C LEU A 208 -13.33 28.73 -1.08
N HIS A 209 -13.04 29.64 -0.14
CA HIS A 209 -14.05 30.52 0.43
C HIS A 209 -14.74 31.40 -0.63
N LEU A 210 -14.02 31.84 -1.66
CA LEU A 210 -14.57 32.66 -2.75
C LEU A 210 -15.71 31.95 -3.48
N PHE A 211 -15.64 30.62 -3.55
CA PHE A 211 -16.55 29.78 -4.30
C PHE A 211 -17.56 29.05 -3.40
N GLN A 212 -17.68 29.48 -2.14
CA GLN A 212 -18.76 28.99 -1.29
C GLN A 212 -20.11 29.35 -1.91
N ARG A 213 -21.04 28.38 -1.85
CA ARG A 213 -22.39 28.46 -2.41
C ARG A 213 -22.46 28.40 -3.95
N THR A 214 -21.40 27.96 -4.61
CA THR A 214 -21.47 27.51 -6.01
C THR A 214 -21.49 25.98 -6.05
N SER A 215 -21.64 25.41 -7.24
CA SER A 215 -21.57 23.97 -7.50
C SER A 215 -20.16 23.37 -7.40
N LEU A 216 -19.13 24.16 -7.09
CA LEU A 216 -17.75 23.69 -7.03
C LEU A 216 -17.63 22.49 -6.07
N GLN A 217 -17.19 21.36 -6.61
CA GLN A 217 -16.78 20.17 -5.86
C GLN A 217 -15.26 20.19 -5.73
N PRO A 218 -14.71 20.69 -4.60
CA PRO A 218 -13.27 20.89 -4.47
C PRO A 218 -12.52 19.56 -4.36
N LEU A 219 -11.37 19.46 -5.02
CA LEU A 219 -10.47 18.32 -4.90
C LEU A 219 -9.44 18.58 -3.79
N GLN A 220 -9.76 18.18 -2.57
CA GLN A 220 -8.90 18.42 -1.40
C GLN A 220 -7.96 17.24 -1.09
N PRO A 221 -6.70 17.51 -0.69
CA PRO A 221 -6.05 18.82 -0.68
C PRO A 221 -5.80 19.31 -2.12
N LEU A 222 -5.87 20.63 -2.33
CA LEU A 222 -5.55 21.24 -3.63
C LEU A 222 -4.11 20.93 -4.02
N ARG A 223 -3.83 20.70 -5.30
CA ARG A 223 -2.49 20.28 -5.76
C ARG A 223 -2.15 20.83 -7.12
N ILE A 224 -0.85 21.07 -7.31
CA ILE A 224 -0.23 21.14 -8.63
C ILE A 224 0.47 19.81 -8.86
N ILE A 225 0.02 19.04 -9.84
CA ILE A 225 0.67 17.77 -10.20
C ILE A 225 1.80 18.08 -11.18
N LEU A 226 3.00 17.63 -10.84
CA LEU A 226 4.20 17.82 -11.65
C LEU A 226 4.42 16.63 -12.57
N GLY A 227 4.20 15.41 -12.08
CA GLY A 227 4.43 14.22 -12.89
C GLY A 227 4.06 12.95 -12.16
N GLU A 228 4.15 11.86 -12.89
CA GLU A 228 3.87 10.52 -12.42
C GLU A 228 5.16 9.72 -12.30
N TYR A 229 5.37 9.06 -11.16
CA TYR A 229 6.58 8.32 -10.83
C TYR A 229 6.22 6.91 -10.36
N GLU A 230 6.99 5.90 -10.76
CA GLU A 230 6.86 4.57 -10.17
C GLU A 230 7.32 4.60 -8.70
N ALA A 231 6.75 3.74 -7.85
CA ALA A 231 7.09 3.67 -6.43
C ALA A 231 8.59 3.51 -6.16
N ASP A 232 9.28 2.78 -7.03
CA ASP A 232 10.71 2.48 -6.91
C ASP A 232 11.59 3.46 -7.69
N SER A 233 10.99 4.37 -8.48
CA SER A 233 11.72 5.32 -9.34
C SER A 233 12.15 6.61 -8.64
N VAL A 234 11.85 6.77 -7.35
CA VAL A 234 12.48 7.83 -6.53
C VAL A 234 13.92 7.43 -6.27
N ASN A 235 14.74 7.58 -7.30
CA ASN A 235 16.17 7.34 -7.26
C ASN A 235 16.89 8.46 -6.47
N ASN A 236 18.14 8.20 -6.08
CA ASN A 236 18.99 9.20 -5.44
C ASN A 236 19.14 10.48 -6.29
N ASP A 237 18.98 10.39 -7.61
CA ASP A 237 19.12 11.52 -8.53
C ASP A 237 17.95 12.51 -8.43
N LEU A 238 16.70 12.04 -8.45
CA LEU A 238 15.50 12.88 -8.28
C LEU A 238 15.55 13.58 -6.93
N ARG A 239 15.92 12.86 -5.87
CA ARG A 239 16.12 13.42 -4.54
C ARG A 239 17.18 14.51 -4.56
N SER A 240 18.38 14.20 -5.04
CA SER A 240 19.50 15.14 -5.07
C SER A 240 19.16 16.39 -5.88
N LYS A 241 18.42 16.24 -6.99
CA LYS A 241 17.94 17.35 -7.82
C LYS A 241 16.96 18.25 -7.07
N LEU A 242 15.91 17.69 -6.48
CA LEU A 242 14.89 18.47 -5.78
C LEU A 242 15.48 19.11 -4.50
N GLU A 243 16.26 18.37 -3.72
CA GLU A 243 16.85 18.88 -2.47
C GLU A 243 17.99 19.90 -2.69
N SER A 244 18.58 19.96 -3.89
CA SER A 244 19.55 21.01 -4.27
C SER A 244 18.91 22.26 -4.87
N THR A 245 17.64 22.20 -5.25
CA THR A 245 16.92 23.35 -5.81
C THR A 245 16.53 24.33 -4.71
N SER A 246 16.79 25.62 -4.93
CA SER A 246 16.40 26.68 -3.98
C SER A 246 14.87 26.79 -3.86
N LYS A 247 14.39 27.20 -2.68
CA LYS A 247 13.00 27.62 -2.50
C LYS A 247 12.63 28.72 -3.51
N PHE A 248 11.37 28.73 -3.92
CA PHE A 248 10.81 29.72 -4.85
C PHE A 248 9.36 30.00 -4.49
N SER A 249 8.79 31.09 -4.99
CA SER A 249 7.38 31.43 -4.79
C SER A 249 6.56 31.21 -6.04
N LEU A 250 5.31 30.77 -5.88
CA LEU A 250 4.31 30.79 -6.95
C LEU A 250 3.34 31.94 -6.75
N GLU A 251 2.98 32.59 -7.85
CA GLU A 251 2.13 33.78 -7.88
C GLU A 251 0.87 33.53 -8.71
N PHE A 252 -0.27 34.02 -8.24
CA PHE A 252 -1.57 33.84 -8.91
C PHE A 252 -2.31 35.17 -9.02
N GLY A 253 -2.44 35.68 -10.24
CA GLY A 253 -3.09 36.94 -10.55
C GLY A 253 -4.57 36.80 -10.91
N GLN A 254 -5.16 37.89 -11.39
CA GLN A 254 -6.54 37.91 -11.89
C GLN A 254 -6.75 37.01 -13.10
N ASP A 255 -5.75 36.91 -13.98
CA ASP A 255 -5.81 36.07 -15.19
C ASP A 255 -5.44 34.61 -14.94
N SER A 256 -5.12 34.24 -13.70
CA SER A 256 -4.77 32.86 -13.35
C SER A 256 -5.96 31.91 -13.40
N LEU A 257 -7.20 32.40 -13.25
CA LEU A 257 -8.38 31.53 -13.19
C LEU A 257 -8.74 30.99 -14.58
N GLY A 258 -8.60 29.67 -14.73
CA GLY A 258 -8.99 28.94 -15.92
C GLY A 258 -10.13 27.96 -15.66
N TYR A 259 -10.84 27.62 -16.74
CA TYR A 259 -11.86 26.58 -16.74
C TYR A 259 -11.70 25.73 -17.99
N ASP A 260 -11.59 24.43 -17.79
CA ASP A 260 -11.57 23.42 -18.84
C ASP A 260 -12.99 22.91 -19.08
N GLU A 261 -13.56 23.31 -20.20
CA GLU A 261 -14.92 22.95 -20.63
C GLU A 261 -15.10 21.44 -20.83
N VAL A 262 -14.04 20.72 -21.24
CA VAL A 262 -14.14 19.29 -21.54
C VAL A 262 -14.28 18.48 -20.27
N ASN A 263 -13.48 18.81 -19.25
CA ASN A 263 -13.44 18.08 -17.98
C ASN A 263 -14.25 18.75 -16.86
N SER A 264 -14.93 19.86 -17.15
CA SER A 264 -15.60 20.71 -16.16
C SER A 264 -14.67 21.11 -14.99
N ARG A 265 -13.38 21.31 -15.28
CA ARG A 265 -12.32 21.49 -14.28
C ARG A 265 -12.01 22.97 -14.09
N LEU A 266 -12.14 23.46 -12.87
CA LEU A 266 -11.70 24.79 -12.46
C LEU A 266 -10.25 24.72 -11.93
N PHE A 267 -9.39 25.63 -12.37
CA PHE A 267 -7.96 25.62 -12.00
C PHE A 267 -7.38 27.04 -11.92
N LEU A 268 -6.23 27.18 -11.24
CA LEU A 268 -5.40 28.38 -11.31
C LEU A 268 -4.07 28.09 -12.02
N MET A 269 -3.72 28.89 -13.01
CA MET A 269 -2.40 28.88 -13.65
C MET A 269 -1.46 29.87 -12.93
N PRO A 270 -0.27 29.44 -12.45
CA PRO A 270 0.70 30.37 -11.89
C PRO A 270 1.15 31.39 -12.94
N THR A 271 1.24 32.67 -12.59
CA THR A 271 1.75 33.72 -13.49
C THR A 271 3.24 33.56 -13.78
N ASN A 272 3.97 32.89 -12.88
CA ASN A 272 5.39 32.64 -12.94
C ASN A 272 5.72 31.13 -13.11
N ILE A 273 5.02 30.44 -14.01
CA ILE A 273 5.15 28.99 -14.28
C ILE A 273 6.58 28.51 -14.55
N GLU A 274 7.46 29.39 -15.03
CA GLU A 274 8.89 29.07 -15.24
C GLU A 274 9.58 28.60 -13.95
N GLN A 275 9.11 29.04 -12.78
CA GLN A 275 9.58 28.55 -11.47
C GLN A 275 9.27 27.07 -11.24
N ILE A 276 8.21 26.52 -11.85
CA ILE A 276 7.95 25.07 -11.84
C ILE A 276 8.82 24.39 -12.90
N LYS A 277 8.92 24.97 -14.10
CA LYS A 277 9.68 24.36 -15.20
C LYS A 277 11.17 24.21 -14.88
N GLN A 278 11.75 25.11 -14.08
CA GLN A 278 13.14 25.01 -13.63
C GLN A 278 13.42 23.72 -12.83
N LEU A 279 12.39 23.13 -12.20
CA LEU A 279 12.52 21.85 -11.51
C LEU A 279 12.83 20.71 -12.49
N GLN A 280 12.47 20.85 -13.77
CA GLN A 280 12.65 19.85 -14.82
C GLN A 280 12.12 18.46 -14.38
N VAL A 281 10.96 18.47 -13.72
CA VAL A 281 10.19 17.29 -13.31
C VAL A 281 8.73 17.38 -13.77
N LEU A 282 8.36 18.49 -14.43
CA LEU A 282 7.03 18.68 -15.00
C LEU A 282 6.89 17.83 -16.27
N ASP A 283 6.06 16.80 -16.23
CA ASP A 283 5.64 16.04 -17.41
C ASP A 283 4.63 16.87 -18.21
N GLN A 284 5.15 17.70 -19.11
CA GLN A 284 4.37 18.61 -19.95
C GLN A 284 3.44 17.90 -20.93
N THR A 285 3.56 16.58 -21.10
CA THR A 285 2.65 15.81 -21.96
C THR A 285 1.32 15.51 -21.26
N LYS A 286 1.31 15.52 -19.92
CA LYS A 286 0.14 15.19 -19.08
C LYS A 286 -0.32 16.35 -18.21
N TYR A 287 0.60 17.19 -17.76
CA TYR A 287 0.36 18.21 -16.75
C TYR A 287 0.85 19.58 -17.22
N ASP A 288 0.02 20.60 -17.03
CA ASP A 288 0.26 21.98 -17.43
C ASP A 288 0.84 22.85 -16.28
N GLY A 289 1.04 22.26 -15.09
CA GLY A 289 1.49 22.96 -13.88
C GLY A 289 0.42 23.84 -13.23
N SER A 290 -0.85 23.66 -13.59
CA SER A 290 -1.97 24.33 -12.93
C SER A 290 -2.29 23.75 -11.56
N LEU A 291 -2.77 24.62 -10.67
CA LEU A 291 -3.39 24.24 -9.40
C LEU A 291 -4.84 23.85 -9.66
N THR A 292 -5.16 22.58 -9.57
CA THR A 292 -6.54 22.12 -9.78
C THR A 292 -7.39 22.40 -8.54
N LEU A 293 -8.51 23.10 -8.72
CA LEU A 293 -9.43 23.46 -7.64
C LEU A 293 -10.52 22.41 -7.44
N GLY A 294 -11.07 21.89 -8.54
CA GLY A 294 -12.13 20.89 -8.52
C GLY A 294 -13.02 20.94 -9.76
N HIS A 295 -14.19 20.31 -9.65
CA HIS A 295 -15.18 20.29 -10.71
C HIS A 295 -16.26 21.34 -10.48
N LEU A 296 -16.57 22.14 -11.49
CA LEU A 296 -17.57 23.21 -11.41
C LEU A 296 -18.62 23.01 -12.50
N ASN A 297 -19.91 23.16 -12.15
CA ASN A 297 -20.93 23.22 -13.19
C ASN A 297 -20.76 24.51 -14.00
N ARG A 298 -20.69 24.37 -15.33
CA ARG A 298 -20.56 25.48 -16.27
C ARG A 298 -21.52 26.64 -16.01
N ASN A 299 -22.73 26.37 -15.53
CA ASN A 299 -23.73 27.41 -15.25
C ASN A 299 -23.29 28.43 -14.19
N ASP A 300 -22.40 28.02 -13.26
CA ASP A 300 -21.89 28.90 -12.20
C ASP A 300 -20.59 29.62 -12.60
N LEU A 301 -20.05 29.35 -13.80
CA LEU A 301 -18.73 29.85 -14.21
C LEU A 301 -18.68 31.38 -14.22
N SER A 302 -19.75 32.05 -14.68
CA SER A 302 -19.82 33.52 -14.73
C SER A 302 -19.75 34.13 -13.33
N GLU A 303 -20.51 33.58 -12.38
CA GLU A 303 -20.51 34.03 -10.98
C GLU A 303 -19.15 33.77 -10.32
N VAL A 304 -18.55 32.61 -10.56
CA VAL A 304 -17.21 32.24 -10.07
C VAL A 304 -16.16 33.22 -10.59
N LYS A 305 -16.18 33.57 -11.88
CA LYS A 305 -15.25 34.54 -12.48
C LYS A 305 -15.41 35.94 -11.86
N GLU A 306 -16.64 36.41 -11.70
CA GLU A 306 -16.91 37.71 -11.09
C GLU A 306 -16.42 37.77 -9.64
N ARG A 307 -16.74 36.74 -8.84
CA ARG A 307 -16.29 36.64 -7.44
C ARG A 307 -14.77 36.57 -7.34
N TYR A 308 -14.11 35.82 -8.21
CA TYR A 308 -12.65 35.75 -8.24
C TYR A 308 -12.03 37.11 -8.59
N ALA A 309 -12.48 37.76 -9.67
CA ALA A 309 -11.97 39.06 -10.10
C ALA A 309 -12.12 40.14 -9.02
N LYS A 310 -13.25 40.12 -8.29
CA LYS A 310 -13.54 41.09 -7.23
C LYS A 310 -12.74 40.85 -5.94
N ASN A 311 -12.48 39.59 -5.58
CA ASN A 311 -12.01 39.23 -4.23
C ASN A 311 -10.62 38.57 -4.21
N TRP A 312 -9.93 38.47 -5.35
CA TRP A 312 -8.57 37.93 -5.45
C TRP A 312 -7.55 38.99 -5.97
N PRO A 313 -7.33 40.11 -5.25
CA PRO A 313 -6.42 41.17 -5.68
C PRO A 313 -4.92 40.79 -5.52
N ASN A 314 -4.07 41.37 -6.38
CA ASN A 314 -2.67 40.99 -6.63
C ASN A 314 -1.70 40.99 -5.44
N GLU A 315 -2.01 41.62 -4.30
CA GLU A 315 -1.00 41.89 -3.27
C GLU A 315 -0.69 40.72 -2.32
N MET A 316 -1.47 39.63 -2.33
CA MET A 316 -1.38 38.57 -1.32
C MET A 316 -1.49 37.13 -1.88
N ASN A 317 -1.55 36.95 -3.20
CA ASN A 317 -1.83 35.63 -3.79
C ASN A 317 -0.56 34.91 -4.24
N ARG A 318 0.39 34.81 -3.30
CA ARG A 318 1.61 34.04 -3.49
C ARG A 318 1.90 33.17 -2.28
N PHE A 319 2.60 32.08 -2.50
CA PHE A 319 3.14 31.28 -1.41
C PHE A 319 4.49 30.69 -1.82
N GLU A 320 5.36 30.53 -0.82
CA GLU A 320 6.66 29.91 -1.00
C GLU A 320 6.53 28.38 -1.05
N ILE A 321 7.26 27.78 -1.97
CA ILE A 321 7.42 26.34 -2.11
C ILE A 321 8.68 25.96 -1.36
N GLU A 322 8.50 25.32 -0.22
CA GLU A 322 9.61 24.72 0.53
C GLU A 322 9.71 23.21 0.33
N ARG A 323 8.63 22.58 -0.16
CA ARG A 323 8.46 21.14 -0.18
C ARG A 323 7.75 20.67 -1.44
N ILE A 324 8.20 19.53 -1.94
CA ILE A 324 7.51 18.76 -2.99
C ILE A 324 7.15 17.40 -2.42
N HIS A 325 5.97 16.91 -2.74
CA HIS A 325 5.38 15.72 -2.14
C HIS A 325 5.22 14.63 -3.17
N LEU A 326 5.61 13.41 -2.80
CA LEU A 326 5.20 12.22 -3.53
C LEU A 326 4.00 11.61 -2.82
N VAL A 327 2.89 11.47 -3.53
CA VAL A 327 1.66 10.83 -3.02
C VAL A 327 1.34 9.60 -3.85
N ASP A 328 0.77 8.58 -3.22
CA ASP A 328 0.33 7.39 -3.94
C ASP A 328 -1.00 7.61 -4.68
N PRO A 329 -1.46 6.66 -5.53
CA PRO A 329 -2.73 6.80 -6.22
C PRO A 329 -3.95 6.88 -5.29
N ALA A 330 -3.81 6.51 -4.02
CA ALA A 330 -4.84 6.66 -2.99
C ALA A 330 -4.65 7.97 -2.18
N ASP A 331 -3.86 8.91 -2.72
CA ASP A 331 -3.61 10.23 -2.17
C ASP A 331 -2.91 10.23 -0.79
N LYS A 332 -2.26 9.12 -0.41
CA LYS A 332 -1.47 9.04 0.82
C LYS A 332 -0.05 9.56 0.57
N PHE A 333 0.43 10.43 1.45
CA PHE A 333 1.81 10.92 1.42
C PHE A 333 2.81 9.77 1.58
N LYS A 334 3.76 9.67 0.64
CA LYS A 334 4.87 8.72 0.66
C LYS A 334 6.18 9.39 1.02
N PHE A 335 6.49 10.50 0.34
CA PHE A 335 7.77 11.17 0.48
C PHE A 335 7.64 12.69 0.45
N ILE A 336 8.56 13.38 1.13
CA ILE A 336 8.65 14.84 1.14
C ILE A 336 10.09 15.24 0.80
N PHE A 337 10.26 15.91 -0.33
CA PHE A 337 11.52 16.53 -0.73
C PHE A 337 11.54 17.96 -0.18
N ARG A 338 12.54 18.29 0.63
CA ARG A 338 12.72 19.65 1.16
C ARG A 338 13.67 20.42 0.25
N LEU A 339 13.20 21.53 -0.29
CA LEU A 339 14.02 22.40 -1.12
C LEU A 339 15.10 23.08 -0.28
N LYS A 340 16.21 23.43 -0.92
CA LYS A 340 17.34 24.13 -0.30
C LYS A 340 16.89 25.51 0.17
N SER A 341 17.15 25.80 1.44
CA SER A 341 16.86 27.11 2.05
C SER A 341 17.71 28.23 1.47
#